data_AF-A0A3Q7EF64-F1
#
_entry.id   AF-A0A3Q7EF64-F1
#
_cell.length_a   1.000
_cell.length_b   1.000
_cell.length_c   1.000
_cell.angle_alpha   90.00
_cell.angle_beta   90.00
_cell.angle_gamma   90.00
#
_symmetry.space_group_name_H-M   'P 1'
#
loop_
_entity.id
_entity.type
_entity.pdbx_description
1 polymer ?
#
loop_
_entity_poly.entity_id
_entity_poly.type
_entity_poly.pdbx_seq_one_letter_code
_entity_poly.pdbx_strand_id
1 'polypeptide(L)'
;MNKELPFAGGPGVLTYSGKKWNLFFGGAKTKYKFSTGWKIFGDDNNLKEGDGIAFELSECNPDNVEFKIQILRENFPAELVPEDVEGINTDNPIIIN
;
A
#
# COMPACT_ATOMS: atom_id res chain seq x y z
N MET A 1 19.91 4.10 -10.57
CA MET A 1 18.70 3.64 -9.85
C MET A 1 18.25 2.35 -10.50
N ASN A 2 18.28 1.23 -9.77
CA ASN A 2 17.62 0.02 -10.22
C ASN A 2 16.11 0.25 -10.10
N LYS A 3 15.38 0.02 -11.19
CA LYS A 3 13.93 0.21 -11.24
C LYS A 3 13.14 -0.98 -10.71
N GLU A 4 13.85 -2.00 -10.22
CA GLU A 4 13.29 -3.28 -9.83
C GLU A 4 13.43 -3.47 -8.32
N LEU A 5 12.35 -3.94 -7.71
CA LEU A 5 12.31 -4.30 -6.30
C LEU A 5 13.20 -5.53 -6.04
N PRO A 6 13.90 -5.58 -4.89
CA PRO A 6 14.86 -6.65 -4.62
C PRO A 6 14.18 -8.03 -4.55
N PHE A 7 14.69 -8.97 -5.34
CA PHE A 7 14.13 -10.32 -5.48
C PHE A 7 14.29 -11.19 -4.23
N ALA A 8 15.44 -11.10 -3.56
CA ALA A 8 15.72 -11.89 -2.34
C ALA A 8 14.93 -11.40 -1.12
N GLY A 9 14.36 -10.20 -1.20
CA GLY A 9 13.86 -9.44 -0.06
C GLY A 9 14.99 -8.80 0.77
N GLY A 10 14.60 -7.89 1.66
CA GLY A 10 15.51 -7.14 2.51
C GLY A 10 14.77 -6.29 3.54
N PRO A 11 15.51 -5.55 4.38
CA PRO A 11 14.94 -4.54 5.25
C PRO A 11 14.14 -3.51 4.45
N GLY A 12 12.98 -3.13 4.96
CA GLY A 12 12.16 -2.09 4.37
C GLY A 12 11.59 -1.15 5.42
N VAL A 13 11.23 0.04 4.98
CA VAL A 13 10.68 1.10 5.83
C VAL A 13 9.39 1.61 5.23
N LEU A 14 8.34 1.70 6.05
CA LEU A 14 7.13 2.44 5.70
C LEU A 14 7.18 3.81 6.36
N THR A 15 6.92 4.87 5.60
CA THR A 15 6.87 6.24 6.11
C THR A 15 5.48 6.81 5.91
N TYR A 16 4.82 7.20 7.00
CA TYR A 16 3.48 7.80 6.98
C TYR A 16 3.37 8.91 8.03
N SER A 17 2.85 10.07 7.65
CA SER A 17 2.62 11.21 8.55
C SER A 17 3.85 11.58 9.42
N GLY A 18 5.06 11.49 8.84
CA GLY A 18 6.33 11.78 9.52
C GLY A 18 6.85 10.67 10.46
N LYS A 19 6.12 9.56 10.60
CA LYS A 19 6.54 8.38 11.37
C LYS A 19 7.10 7.30 10.45
N LYS A 20 7.93 6.42 11.00
CA LYS A 20 8.58 5.32 10.30
C LYS A 20 8.32 3.98 10.97
N TRP A 21 8.08 2.94 10.18
CA TRP A 21 7.93 1.57 10.63
C TRP A 21 8.88 0.66 9.88
N ASN A 22 9.75 -0.03 10.61
CA ASN A 22 10.67 -1.00 10.05
C ASN A 22 9.94 -2.32 9.82
N LEU A 23 10.19 -2.91 8.66
CA LEU A 23 9.68 -4.22 8.30
C LEU A 23 10.68 -5.01 7.46
N PHE A 24 10.32 -6.25 7.16
CA PHE A 24 11.02 -7.02 6.14
C PHE A 24 10.16 -7.13 4.88
N PHE A 25 10.70 -6.64 3.77
CA PHE A 25 10.07 -6.61 2.45
C PHE A 25 10.63 -7.73 1.57
N GLY A 26 9.79 -8.64 1.11
CA GLY A 26 10.17 -9.74 0.21
C GLY A 26 10.59 -11.03 0.94
N GLY A 27 11.15 -11.98 0.18
CA GLY A 27 11.58 -13.29 0.70
C GLY A 27 11.70 -14.35 -0.41
N ALA A 28 12.63 -15.29 -0.24
CA ALA A 28 12.92 -16.30 -1.24
C ALA A 28 11.71 -17.19 -1.54
N LYS A 29 11.36 -17.26 -2.83
CA LYS A 29 10.52 -18.25 -3.51
C LYS A 29 9.00 -18.06 -3.57
N THR A 30 8.33 -17.26 -2.73
CA THR A 30 6.88 -17.05 -2.94
C THR A 30 6.35 -15.72 -2.38
N LYS A 31 6.08 -14.80 -3.30
CA LYS A 31 5.28 -13.56 -3.17
C LYS A 31 5.98 -12.44 -2.38
N TYR A 32 6.07 -11.25 -3.00
CA TYR A 32 6.46 -10.01 -2.33
C TYR A 32 5.50 -9.78 -1.15
N LYS A 33 6.01 -9.87 0.07
CA LYS A 33 5.23 -9.72 1.30
C LYS A 33 5.88 -8.67 2.19
N PHE A 34 5.05 -7.82 2.78
CA PHE A 34 5.39 -7.08 4.00
C PHE A 34 5.16 -8.04 5.17
N SER A 35 6.23 -8.40 5.88
CA SER A 35 6.16 -9.42 6.94
C SER A 35 6.26 -8.81 8.34
N THR A 36 7.35 -9.09 9.07
CA THR A 36 7.63 -8.53 10.39
C THR A 36 7.40 -7.02 10.36
N GLY A 37 6.62 -6.45 11.27
CA GLY A 37 6.36 -5.01 11.33
C GLY A 37 5.10 -4.52 10.59
N TRP A 38 4.55 -5.29 9.64
CA TRP A 38 3.29 -4.92 8.97
C TRP A 38 2.13 -4.79 9.97
N LYS A 39 2.00 -5.75 10.89
CA LYS A 39 0.96 -5.70 11.92
C LYS A 39 1.08 -4.46 12.80
N ILE A 40 2.31 -4.09 13.20
CA ILE A 40 2.58 -2.92 14.03
C ILE A 40 2.16 -1.65 13.29
N PHE A 41 2.52 -1.52 12.01
CA PHE A 41 2.07 -0.42 11.17
C PHE A 41 0.53 -0.34 11.11
N GLY A 42 -0.15 -1.48 10.96
CA GLY A 42 -1.62 -1.52 10.92
C GLY A 42 -2.28 -1.13 12.25
N ASP A 43 -1.76 -1.64 13.37
CA ASP A 43 -2.27 -1.32 14.71
C ASP A 43 -2.05 0.18 15.04
N ASP A 44 -0.84 0.70 14.83
CA ASP A 44 -0.47 2.08 15.16
C ASP A 44 -1.25 3.12 14.34
N ASN A 45 -1.63 2.76 13.12
CA ASN A 45 -2.42 3.61 12.24
C ASN A 45 -3.90 3.27 12.26
N ASN A 46 -4.36 2.36 13.12
CA ASN A 46 -5.76 1.95 13.20
C ASN A 46 -6.36 1.63 11.82
N LEU A 47 -5.63 0.84 11.01
CA LEU A 47 -6.10 0.40 9.71
C LEU A 47 -7.31 -0.52 9.88
N LYS A 48 -8.32 -0.31 9.04
CA LYS A 48 -9.55 -1.12 9.03
C LYS A 48 -9.76 -1.75 7.67
N GLU A 49 -10.56 -2.81 7.64
CA GLU A 49 -11.11 -3.30 6.37
C GLU A 49 -11.86 -2.16 5.67
N GLY A 50 -11.68 -2.00 4.35
CA GLY A 50 -12.22 -0.87 3.58
C GLY A 50 -11.23 0.29 3.39
N ASP A 51 -10.20 0.43 4.23
CA ASP A 51 -9.16 1.44 4.01
C ASP A 51 -8.30 1.07 2.78
N GLY A 52 -8.15 2.02 1.86
CA GLY A 52 -7.20 1.94 0.76
C GLY A 52 -5.80 2.39 1.20
N ILE A 53 -4.76 1.79 0.61
CA ILE A 53 -3.37 2.15 0.90
C ILE A 53 -2.60 2.29 -0.41
N ALA A 54 -2.05 3.48 -0.64
CA ALA A 54 -1.14 3.72 -1.75
C ALA A 54 0.31 3.65 -1.27
N PHE A 55 1.13 2.90 -2.00
CA PHE A 55 2.56 2.71 -1.74
C PHE A 55 3.36 3.46 -2.81
N GLU A 56 4.03 4.55 -2.42
CA GLU A 56 4.97 5.26 -3.27
C GLU A 56 6.39 4.77 -2.94
N LEU A 57 7.08 4.15 -3.90
CA LEU A 57 8.47 3.73 -3.73
C LEU A 57 9.40 4.95 -3.77
N SER A 58 9.87 5.39 -2.61
CA SER A 58 10.75 6.57 -2.50
C SER A 58 12.23 6.23 -2.53
N GLU A 59 12.60 5.02 -2.10
CA GLU A 59 13.97 4.52 -2.19
C GLU A 59 13.99 3.01 -2.48
N CYS A 60 14.90 2.57 -3.36
CA CYS A 60 15.12 1.16 -3.64
C CYS A 60 16.58 0.91 -3.98
N ASN A 61 17.31 0.34 -3.02
CA ASN A 61 18.69 -0.10 -3.16
C ASN A 61 18.88 -1.47 -2.45
N PRO A 62 20.03 -2.15 -2.61
CA PRO A 62 20.25 -3.47 -2.01
C PRO A 62 20.12 -3.53 -0.48
N ASP A 63 20.33 -2.41 0.20
CA ASP A 63 20.36 -2.32 1.67
C ASP A 63 19.06 -1.73 2.26
N ASN A 64 18.29 -0.97 1.47
CA ASN A 64 17.08 -0.30 1.91
C ASN A 64 16.00 -0.22 0.81
N VAL A 65 14.76 -0.50 1.20
CA VAL A 65 13.55 -0.23 0.42
C VAL A 65 12.62 0.64 1.25
N GLU A 66 12.39 1.89 0.86
CA GLU A 66 11.48 2.80 1.55
C GLU A 66 10.22 3.04 0.72
N PHE A 67 9.07 2.85 1.36
CA PHE A 67 7.76 3.21 0.83
C PHE A 67 7.19 4.37 1.63
N LYS A 68 6.86 5.46 0.94
CA LYS A 68 6.01 6.50 1.48
C LYS A 68 4.56 6.08 1.29
N ILE A 69 3.79 6.14 2.37
CA ILE A 69 2.42 5.63 2.39
C ILE A 69 1.43 6.79 2.39
N GLN A 70 0.32 6.59 1.69
CA GLN A 70 -0.91 7.36 1.87
C GLN A 70 -2.04 6.40 2.22
N ILE A 71 -2.78 6.71 3.29
CA ILE A 71 -3.93 5.92 3.71
C ILE A 71 -5.20 6.66 3.26
N LEU A 72 -5.99 5.99 2.44
CA LEU A 72 -7.28 6.44 1.94
C LEU A 72 -8.36 5.82 2.83
N ARG A 73 -8.92 6.61 3.73
CA ARG A 73 -9.92 6.09 4.68
C ARG A 73 -11.26 5.88 3.99
N GLU A 74 -11.96 4.83 4.39
CA GLU A 74 -13.29 4.47 3.88
C GLU A 74 -14.32 5.61 4.00
N ASN A 75 -14.10 6.57 4.90
CA ASN A 75 -14.91 7.78 5.02
C ASN A 75 -14.64 8.76 3.86
N PHE A 76 -14.83 8.29 2.62
CA PHE A 76 -14.96 9.17 1.47
C PHE A 76 -16.13 10.11 1.74
N PRO A 77 -15.92 11.43 1.61
CA PRO A 77 -17.00 12.39 1.71
C PRO A 77 -18.15 11.95 0.80
N ALA A 78 -19.39 12.03 1.28
CA ALA A 78 -20.57 11.72 0.48
C ALA A 78 -20.59 12.51 -0.86
N GLU A 79 -19.95 13.69 -0.85
CA GLU A 79 -19.73 14.57 -2.01
C GLU A 79 -18.84 13.96 -3.11
N LEU A 80 -18.01 12.97 -2.77
CA LEU A 80 -17.15 12.24 -3.71
C LEU A 80 -17.73 10.89 -4.12
N VAL A 81 -18.88 10.50 -3.57
CA VAL A 81 -19.65 9.36 -4.06
C VAL A 81 -20.39 9.83 -5.30
N PRO A 82 -20.08 9.31 -6.50
CA PRO A 82 -20.81 9.70 -7.70
C PRO A 82 -22.29 9.38 -7.53
N GLU A 83 -23.19 10.29 -7.92
CA GLU A 83 -24.63 10.02 -7.91
C GLU A 83 -25.00 8.90 -8.91
N ASP A 84 -24.25 8.83 -10.02
CA ASP A 84 -24.39 7.85 -11.09
C ASP A 84 -23.12 6.99 -11.16
N VAL A 85 -23.09 5.89 -10.40
CA VAL A 85 -21.89 5.06 -10.35
C VAL A 85 -21.97 3.97 -11.42
N GLU A 86 -21.48 4.29 -12.61
CA GLU A 86 -21.02 3.26 -13.54
C GLU A 86 -19.87 2.48 -12.88
N GLY A 87 -19.92 1.16 -12.94
CA GLY A 87 -18.86 0.27 -12.46
C GLY A 87 -19.01 -0.33 -11.07
N ILE A 88 -20.09 -0.08 -10.30
CA ILE A 88 -20.20 -0.66 -8.94
C ILE A 88 -20.33 -2.17 -8.97
N ASN A 89 -21.04 -2.70 -9.96
CA ASN A 89 -21.41 -4.11 -10.02
C ASN A 89 -21.38 -4.63 -11.46
N THR A 90 -21.59 -5.93 -11.59
CA THR A 90 -21.58 -6.63 -12.88
C THR A 90 -22.73 -6.23 -13.80
N ASP A 91 -23.82 -5.68 -13.25
CA ASP A 91 -25.00 -5.25 -13.99
C ASP A 91 -24.82 -3.83 -14.55
N ASN A 92 -23.82 -3.09 -14.06
CA ASN A 92 -23.44 -1.77 -14.54
C ASN A 92 -21.89 -1.66 -14.63
N PRO A 93 -21.22 -2.31 -15.58
CA PRO A 93 -19.76 -2.32 -15.67
C PRO A 93 -19.17 -1.06 -16.32
N ILE A 94 -17.91 -0.73 -16.01
CA ILE A 94 -17.16 0.31 -16.74
C ILE A 94 -16.76 -0.24 -18.12
N ILE A 95 -17.25 0.38 -19.19
CA ILE A 95 -16.86 0.04 -20.56
C ILE A 95 -15.63 0.87 -20.96
N ILE A 96 -14.52 0.21 -21.24
CA ILE A 96 -13.31 0.86 -21.78
C ILE A 96 -13.31 0.65 -23.30
N ASN A 97 -13.54 1.73 -24.07
CA ASN A 97 -13.50 1.74 -25.53
C ASN A 97 -12.09 1.93 -26.09
#